data_AF-A0A2E4EG23-F1
#
_entry.id   AF-A0A2E4EG23-F1
#
_cell.length_a   1.000
_cell.length_b   1.000
_cell.length_c   1.000
_cell.angle_alpha   90.00
_cell.angle_beta   90.00
_cell.angle_gamma   90.00
#
_symmetry.space_group_name_H-M   'P 1'
#
loop_
_entity.id
_entity.type
_entity.pdbx_description
1 polymer ?
#
loop_
_entity_poly.entity_id
_entity_poly.type
_entity_poly.pdbx_seq_one_letter_code
_entity_poly.pdbx_strand_id
1 'polypeptide(L)'
;MMNKIYIVVVFLLLIGCKEELTEKPVKMFPNGTVEEKHFLDTEGTVKKTIQYYKNGNIKIEGEFNDDGKREGMWKSYYENGQPWSIGEYQNGKQHGINRVYFPNGSVRYEGNWENDLKTGTWNFYDEKGGLVKSEDNSMSK
;
A
#
# COMPACT_ATOMS: atom_id res chain seq x y z
N MET A 1 20.36 52.96 -22.54
CA MET A 1 20.97 51.62 -22.38
C MET A 1 20.24 50.90 -21.26
N MET A 2 19.68 49.74 -21.59
CA MET A 2 19.15 48.66 -20.73
C MET A 2 17.92 48.94 -19.85
N ASN A 3 16.77 48.67 -20.47
CA ASN A 3 15.47 48.39 -19.86
C ASN A 3 15.50 46.96 -19.30
N LYS A 4 15.44 46.78 -17.97
CA LYS A 4 15.30 45.44 -17.37
C LYS A 4 13.82 45.06 -17.39
N ILE A 5 13.44 44.31 -18.41
CA ILE A 5 12.14 43.64 -18.52
C ILE A 5 12.11 42.56 -17.43
N TYR A 6 11.36 42.81 -16.35
CA TYR A 6 10.98 41.75 -15.43
C TYR A 6 9.93 40.89 -16.14
N ILE A 7 10.39 39.80 -16.76
CA ILE A 7 9.52 38.74 -17.23
C ILE A 7 8.95 38.11 -15.95
N VAL A 8 7.75 38.52 -15.57
CA VAL A 8 6.90 37.73 -14.68
C VAL A 8 6.54 36.49 -15.48
N VAL A 9 7.39 35.46 -15.36
CA VAL A 9 7.02 34.11 -15.78
C VAL A 9 5.92 33.69 -14.81
N VAL A 10 4.67 33.98 -15.17
CA VAL A 10 3.52 33.28 -14.60
C VAL A 10 3.69 31.85 -15.06
N PHE A 11 4.44 31.08 -14.27
CA PHE A 11 4.35 29.63 -14.31
C PHE A 11 2.89 29.32 -14.02
N LEU A 12 2.12 29.07 -15.07
CA LEU A 12 0.88 28.32 -15.03
C LEU A 12 1.24 26.95 -14.43
N LEU A 13 1.36 26.91 -13.10
CA LEU A 13 1.41 25.68 -12.36
C LEU A 13 0.04 25.04 -12.62
N LEU A 14 0.05 24.04 -13.49
CA LEU A 14 -0.91 22.95 -13.46
C LEU A 14 -0.72 22.27 -12.10
N ILE A 15 -1.19 22.93 -11.02
CA ILE A 15 -1.29 22.32 -9.71
C ILE A 15 -2.46 21.35 -9.85
N GLY A 16 -2.19 20.17 -10.39
CA GLY A 16 -2.95 19.00 -9.99
C GLY A 16 -2.93 19.04 -8.47
N CYS A 17 -4.10 19.19 -7.87
CA CYS A 17 -4.29 19.37 -6.44
C CYS A 17 -3.65 18.15 -5.75
N LYS A 18 -2.38 18.25 -5.36
CA LYS A 18 -1.71 17.19 -4.63
C LYS A 18 -2.17 17.39 -3.21
N GLU A 19 -3.04 16.49 -2.76
CA GLU A 19 -3.55 16.49 -1.40
C GLU A 19 -2.37 16.56 -0.42
N GLU A 20 -2.33 17.63 0.37
CA GLU A 20 -1.29 17.87 1.36
C GLU A 20 -1.64 17.07 2.61
N LEU A 21 -0.84 16.07 2.94
CA LEU A 21 -1.04 15.24 4.12
C LEU A 21 -0.06 15.61 5.23
N THR A 22 -0.58 15.75 6.45
CA THR A 22 0.21 15.95 7.67
C THR A 22 0.64 14.62 8.24
N GLU A 23 1.95 14.42 8.42
CA GLU A 23 2.50 13.23 9.10
C GLU A 23 2.38 13.35 10.62
N LYS A 24 1.88 12.31 11.29
CA LYS A 24 1.75 12.24 12.74
C LYS A 24 2.19 10.86 13.28
N PRO A 25 3.28 10.77 14.06
CA PRO A 25 3.60 9.58 14.82
C PRO A 25 2.48 9.27 15.83
N VAL A 26 2.00 8.03 15.85
CA VAL A 26 0.93 7.58 16.77
C VAL A 26 1.42 6.53 17.76
N LYS A 27 2.52 5.83 17.44
CA LYS A 27 3.15 4.87 18.33
C LYS A 27 4.66 4.93 18.20
N MET A 28 5.35 4.81 19.33
CA MET A 28 6.81 4.85 19.43
C MET A 28 7.33 3.56 20.07
N PHE A 29 8.47 3.07 19.58
CA PHE A 29 9.23 2.04 20.26
C PHE A 29 9.92 2.59 21.53
N PRO A 30 10.33 1.74 22.49
CA PRO A 30 11.02 2.17 23.71
C PRO A 30 12.34 2.91 23.48
N ASN A 31 13.00 2.70 22.33
CA ASN A 31 14.21 3.40 21.93
C ASN A 31 13.95 4.80 21.34
N GLY A 32 12.69 5.24 21.28
CA GLY A 32 12.29 6.55 20.76
C GLY A 32 12.11 6.62 19.25
N THR A 33 12.23 5.51 18.50
CA THR A 33 11.93 5.50 17.06
C THR A 33 10.43 5.26 16.81
N VAL A 34 9.90 5.75 15.69
CA VAL A 34 8.49 5.59 15.32
C VAL A 34 8.18 4.11 15.04
N GLU A 35 7.15 3.58 15.70
CA GLU A 35 6.58 2.25 15.43
C GLU A 35 5.42 2.34 14.44
N GLU A 36 4.60 3.38 14.54
CA GLU A 36 3.47 3.63 13.64
C GLU A 36 3.25 5.13 13.47
N LYS A 37 2.95 5.53 12.23
CA LYS A 37 2.54 6.90 11.91
C LYS A 37 1.39 6.92 10.92
N HIS A 38 0.55 7.94 11.07
CA HIS A 38 -0.57 8.23 10.18
C HIS A 38 -0.28 9.49 9.38
N PHE A 39 -0.83 9.56 8.17
CA PHE A 39 -0.87 10.75 7.35
C PHE A 39 -2.32 11.21 7.27
N LEU A 40 -2.57 12.44 7.71
CA LEU A 40 -3.91 12.99 7.85
C LEU A 40 -4.13 14.10 6.82
N ASP A 41 -5.34 14.21 6.30
CA ASP A 41 -5.73 15.36 5.47
C ASP A 41 -5.93 16.63 6.31
N THR A 42 -6.35 17.71 5.65
CA THR A 42 -6.59 19.01 6.30
C THR A 42 -7.73 18.99 7.32
N GLU A 43 -8.62 18.01 7.26
CA GLU A 43 -9.73 17.83 8.20
C GLU A 43 -9.35 16.93 9.39
N GLY A 44 -8.15 16.35 9.36
CA GLY A 44 -7.67 15.42 10.37
C GLY A 44 -8.14 13.98 10.16
N THR A 45 -8.62 13.63 8.96
CA THR A 45 -8.97 12.26 8.59
C THR A 45 -7.71 11.51 8.17
N VAL A 46 -7.53 10.28 8.67
CA VAL A 46 -6.38 9.45 8.30
C VAL A 46 -6.54 8.94 6.87
N LYS A 47 -5.63 9.31 5.96
CA LYS A 47 -5.58 8.83 4.57
C LYS A 47 -4.57 7.72 4.35
N LYS A 48 -3.51 7.66 5.15
CA LYS A 48 -2.46 6.63 5.02
C LYS A 48 -1.90 6.22 6.38
N THR A 49 -1.48 4.98 6.49
CA THR A 49 -0.69 4.48 7.63
C THR A 49 0.60 3.81 7.17
N ILE A 50 1.64 3.94 8.00
CA ILE A 50 2.86 3.15 7.89
C ILE A 50 3.21 2.62 9.29
N GLN A 51 3.43 1.32 9.38
CA GLN A 51 3.98 0.64 10.55
C GLN A 51 5.39 0.15 10.25
N TYR A 52 6.25 0.15 11.26
CA TYR A 52 7.65 -0.23 11.17
C TYR A 52 7.97 -1.43 12.06
N TYR A 53 8.98 -2.19 11.66
CA TYR A 53 9.74 -3.06 12.54
C TYR A 53 10.72 -2.25 13.38
N LYS A 54 11.23 -2.82 14.47
CA LYS A 54 12.19 -2.16 15.36
C LYS A 54 13.50 -1.79 14.65
N ASN A 55 13.85 -2.51 13.58
CA ASN A 55 15.01 -2.22 12.73
C ASN A 55 14.78 -1.05 11.75
N GLY A 56 13.59 -0.45 11.73
CA GLY A 56 13.23 0.67 10.85
C GLY A 56 12.67 0.26 9.49
N ASN A 57 12.66 -1.04 9.14
CA ASN A 57 12.02 -1.50 7.92
C ASN A 57 10.51 -1.37 8.02
N ILE A 58 9.84 -1.06 6.90
CA ILE A 58 8.39 -1.01 6.84
C ILE A 58 7.85 -2.41 7.12
N LYS A 59 6.83 -2.49 7.97
CA LYS A 59 6.08 -3.70 8.29
C LYS A 59 4.79 -3.77 7.50
N ILE A 60 4.02 -2.69 7.51
CA ILE A 60 2.75 -2.55 6.79
C ILE A 60 2.63 -1.11 6.29
N GLU A 61 2.09 -0.94 5.10
CA GLU A 61 1.60 0.36 4.61
C GLU A 61 0.32 0.18 3.79
N GLY A 62 -0.50 1.22 3.79
CA GLY A 62 -1.72 1.26 2.99
C GLY A 62 -2.51 2.54 3.20
N GLU A 63 -3.52 2.71 2.36
CA GLU A 63 -4.35 3.90 2.28
C GLU A 63 -5.79 3.62 2.74
N PHE A 64 -6.47 4.69 3.13
CA PHE A 64 -7.86 4.68 3.55
C PHE A 64 -8.64 5.70 2.74
N ASN A 65 -9.89 5.39 2.45
CA ASN A 65 -10.85 6.33 1.89
C ASN A 65 -11.46 7.24 2.96
N ASP A 66 -12.35 8.14 2.56
CA ASP A 66 -13.00 9.13 3.44
C ASP A 66 -13.85 8.50 4.55
N ASP A 67 -14.34 7.27 4.35
CA ASP A 67 -15.06 6.51 5.39
C ASP A 67 -14.11 5.83 6.40
N GLY A 68 -12.79 6.00 6.24
CA GLY A 68 -11.77 5.31 7.03
C GLY A 68 -11.64 3.82 6.70
N LYS A 69 -12.14 3.37 5.55
CA LYS A 69 -12.01 1.99 5.08
C LYS A 69 -10.77 1.84 4.21
N ARG A 70 -10.14 0.66 4.23
CA ARG A 70 -8.97 0.36 3.39
C ARG A 70 -9.30 0.59 1.92
N GLU A 71 -8.40 1.26 1.23
CA GLU A 71 -8.52 1.57 -0.19
C GLU A 71 -7.16 1.40 -0.87
N GLY A 72 -7.19 1.00 -2.15
CA GLY A 72 -5.99 0.82 -2.98
C GLY A 72 -5.06 -0.28 -2.47
N MET A 73 -3.77 -0.11 -2.77
CA MET A 73 -2.76 -1.14 -2.51
C MET A 73 -2.35 -1.16 -1.04
N TRP A 74 -2.54 -2.30 -0.40
CA TRP A 74 -1.99 -2.63 0.91
C TRP A 74 -0.82 -3.58 0.77
N LYS A 75 0.27 -3.24 1.47
CA LYS A 75 1.51 -4.01 1.43
C LYS A 75 1.95 -4.35 2.84
N SER A 76 2.37 -5.59 3.02
CA SER A 76 3.08 -6.03 4.22
C SER A 76 4.41 -6.64 3.83
N TYR A 77 5.37 -6.55 4.73
CA TYR A 77 6.75 -6.95 4.49
C TYR A 77 7.25 -7.82 5.62
N TYR A 78 8.24 -8.65 5.32
CA TYR A 78 9.08 -9.31 6.30
C TYR A 78 10.05 -8.32 6.95
N GLU A 79 10.61 -8.68 8.09
CA GLU A 79 11.56 -7.81 8.82
C GLU A 79 12.84 -7.51 8.01
N ASN A 80 13.19 -8.36 7.05
CA ASN A 80 14.30 -8.11 6.09
C ASN A 80 13.94 -7.14 4.96
N GLY A 81 12.71 -6.60 4.94
CA GLY A 81 12.21 -5.67 3.91
C GLY A 81 11.65 -6.34 2.66
N GLN A 82 11.71 -7.67 2.53
CA GLN A 82 11.07 -8.38 1.41
C GLN A 82 9.56 -8.33 1.54
N PRO A 83 8.80 -8.23 0.43
CA PRO A 83 7.34 -8.25 0.50
C PRO A 83 6.88 -9.59 1.07
N TRP A 84 5.90 -9.53 1.98
CA TRP A 84 5.18 -10.70 2.46
C TRP A 84 3.83 -10.82 1.74
N SER A 85 3.09 -9.72 1.61
CA SER A 85 1.82 -9.68 0.89
C SER A 85 1.64 -8.34 0.19
N ILE A 86 1.05 -8.38 -1.00
CA ILE A 86 0.60 -7.22 -1.74
C ILE A 86 -0.82 -7.53 -2.22
N GLY A 87 -1.80 -6.72 -1.82
CA GLY A 87 -3.18 -6.88 -2.22
C GLY A 87 -3.88 -5.55 -2.35
N GLU A 88 -4.93 -5.53 -3.16
CA GLU A 88 -5.78 -4.35 -3.34
C GLU A 88 -7.02 -4.45 -2.45
N TYR A 89 -7.46 -3.29 -1.98
CA TYR A 89 -8.69 -3.13 -1.21
C TYR A 89 -9.56 -2.07 -1.89
N GLN A 90 -10.87 -2.29 -1.86
CA GLN A 90 -11.85 -1.33 -2.31
C GLN A 90 -12.96 -1.26 -1.25
N ASN A 91 -13.22 -0.07 -0.70
CA ASN A 91 -14.22 0.14 0.35
C ASN A 91 -14.09 -0.85 1.53
N GLY A 92 -12.85 -1.13 1.94
CA GLY A 92 -12.54 -2.00 3.07
C GLY A 92 -12.54 -3.50 2.75
N LYS A 93 -12.90 -3.91 1.54
CA LYS A 93 -12.93 -5.32 1.10
C LYS A 93 -11.75 -5.63 0.19
N GLN A 94 -11.25 -6.85 0.22
CA GLN A 94 -10.26 -7.33 -0.73
C GLN A 94 -10.83 -7.30 -2.14
N HIS A 95 -10.06 -6.73 -3.05
CA HIS A 95 -10.42 -6.58 -4.45
C HIS A 95 -9.16 -6.75 -5.31
N GLY A 96 -9.33 -7.16 -6.56
CA GLY A 96 -8.23 -7.25 -7.52
C GLY A 96 -7.19 -8.33 -7.18
N ILE A 97 -5.99 -8.13 -7.70
CA ILE A 97 -4.89 -9.10 -7.61
C ILE A 97 -4.31 -9.09 -6.20
N ASN A 98 -4.22 -10.27 -5.58
CA ASN A 98 -3.47 -10.50 -4.37
C ASN A 98 -2.31 -11.45 -4.64
N ARG A 99 -1.12 -11.11 -4.11
CA ARG A 99 0.06 -11.97 -4.10
C ARG A 99 0.62 -12.06 -2.69
N VAL A 100 1.00 -13.27 -2.31
CA VAL A 100 1.76 -13.55 -1.11
C VAL A 100 3.05 -14.22 -1.50
N TYR A 101 4.13 -13.87 -0.80
CA TYR A 101 5.49 -14.27 -1.13
C TYR A 101 6.10 -15.09 0.02
N PHE A 102 7.12 -15.87 -0.31
CA PHE A 102 8.03 -16.49 0.65
C PHE A 102 9.12 -15.49 1.09
N PRO A 103 9.85 -15.75 2.19
CA PRO A 103 10.93 -14.87 2.65
C PRO A 103 12.08 -14.66 1.65
N ASN A 104 12.25 -15.58 0.70
CA ASN A 104 13.23 -15.47 -0.39
C ASN A 104 12.74 -14.60 -1.57
N GLY A 105 11.51 -14.08 -1.50
CA GLY A 105 10.90 -13.23 -2.51
C GLY A 105 10.14 -13.97 -3.62
N SER A 106 10.16 -15.31 -3.66
CA SER A 106 9.36 -16.06 -4.62
C SER A 106 7.87 -16.01 -4.26
N VAL A 107 7.00 -16.04 -5.27
CA VAL A 107 5.55 -16.05 -5.05
C VAL A 107 5.18 -17.36 -4.36
N ARG A 108 4.42 -17.28 -3.27
CA ARG A 108 3.84 -18.42 -2.56
C ARG A 108 2.47 -18.75 -3.11
N TYR A 109 1.63 -17.74 -3.31
CA TYR A 109 0.38 -17.87 -4.04
C TYR A 109 -0.08 -16.53 -4.58
N GLU A 110 -0.88 -16.60 -5.63
CA GLU A 110 -1.57 -15.44 -6.19
C GLU A 110 -2.95 -15.81 -6.73
N GLY A 111 -3.83 -14.82 -6.77
CA GLY A 111 -5.18 -14.94 -7.30
C GLY A 111 -5.93 -13.62 -7.20
N ASN A 112 -7.17 -13.61 -7.67
CA ASN A 112 -8.04 -12.45 -7.58
C ASN A 112 -9.03 -12.57 -6.43
N TRP A 113 -9.35 -11.42 -5.86
CA TRP A 113 -10.47 -11.22 -4.95
C TRP A 113 -11.52 -10.31 -5.58
N GLU A 114 -12.78 -10.58 -5.28
CA GLU A 114 -13.89 -9.67 -5.54
C GLU A 114 -14.77 -9.62 -4.29
N ASN A 115 -14.75 -8.48 -3.59
CA ASN A 115 -15.54 -8.27 -2.37
C ASN A 115 -15.31 -9.36 -1.29
N ASP A 116 -14.03 -9.64 -0.98
CA ASP A 116 -13.59 -10.69 -0.06
C ASP A 116 -13.90 -12.14 -0.50
N LEU A 117 -14.31 -12.34 -1.76
CA LEU A 117 -14.48 -13.68 -2.34
C LEU A 117 -13.35 -13.98 -3.33
N LYS A 118 -12.76 -15.18 -3.23
CA LYS A 118 -11.77 -15.65 -4.20
C LYS A 118 -12.43 -15.82 -5.56
N THR A 119 -11.85 -15.27 -6.61
CA THR A 119 -12.35 -15.40 -7.98
C THR A 119 -11.26 -15.88 -8.94
N GLY A 120 -11.69 -16.55 -10.01
CA GLY A 120 -10.80 -17.08 -11.03
C GLY A 120 -9.84 -18.15 -10.52
N THR A 121 -8.70 -18.29 -11.19
CA THR A 121 -7.69 -19.27 -10.83
C THR A 121 -6.75 -18.74 -9.75
N TRP A 122 -6.58 -19.53 -8.70
CA TRP A 122 -5.61 -19.33 -7.64
C TRP A 122 -4.44 -20.28 -7.83
N ASN A 123 -3.24 -19.75 -7.98
CA ASN A 123 -2.03 -20.55 -8.17
C ASN A 123 -1.20 -20.56 -6.89
N PHE A 124 -0.65 -21.73 -6.55
CA PHE A 124 0.19 -21.95 -5.40
C PHE A 124 1.52 -22.54 -5.85
N TYR A 125 2.61 -22.01 -5.33
CA TYR A 125 3.96 -22.36 -5.75
C TYR A 125 4.80 -22.80 -4.56
N ASP A 126 5.89 -23.52 -4.85
CA ASP A 126 6.94 -23.82 -3.88
C ASP A 126 7.97 -22.68 -3.79
N GLU A 127 8.91 -22.78 -2.85
CA GLU A 127 9.94 -21.74 -2.66
C GLU A 127 10.87 -21.55 -3.86
N LYS A 128 10.96 -22.53 -4.77
CA LYS A 128 11.75 -22.46 -6.01
C LYS A 128 10.94 -21.88 -7.18
N GLY A 129 9.67 -21.54 -6.96
CA GLY A 129 8.76 -21.01 -7.98
C GLY A 129 8.07 -22.09 -8.81
N GLY A 130 8.20 -23.36 -8.44
CA GLY A 130 7.48 -24.47 -9.09
C GLY A 130 5.99 -24.42 -8.75
N LEU A 131 5.11 -24.50 -9.75
CA LEU A 131 3.67 -24.58 -9.53
C LEU A 131 3.33 -25.91 -8.83
N VAL A 132 2.71 -25.81 -7.65
CA VAL A 132 2.29 -26.95 -6.82
C VAL A 132 0.82 -27.27 -7.03
N LYS A 133 -0.03 -26.24 -7.17
CA LYS A 133 -1.48 -26.39 -7.26
C LYS A 133 -2.12 -25.19 -7.95
N SER A 134 -3.21 -25.45 -8.67
CA SER A 134 -4.16 -24.42 -9.11
C SER A 134 -5.57 -24.76 -8.58
N GLU A 135 -6.31 -23.75 -8.13
CA GLU A 135 -7.70 -23.85 -7.70
C GLU A 135 -8.56 -22.93 -8.56
N ASP A 136 -9.54 -23.49 -9.27
CA ASP A 136 -10.47 -22.70 -10.07
C ASP A 136 -11.71 -22.31 -9.25
N ASN A 137 -11.90 -21.01 -9.07
CA ASN A 137 -13.02 -20.40 -8.35
C ASN A 137 -13.91 -19.58 -9.30
N SER A 138 -13.90 -19.88 -10.60
CA SER A 138 -14.73 -19.20 -11.61
C SER A 138 -16.24 -19.48 -11.48
N MET A 139 -16.64 -20.47 -10.67
CA MET A 139 -18.03 -20.95 -10.56
C MET A 139 -18.75 -20.54 -9.26
N SER A 140 -18.13 -19.79 -8.35
CA SER A 140 -18.83 -19.26 -7.17
C SER A 140 -19.64 -18.02 -7.53
N LYS A 141 -20.80 -18.22 -8.17
CA LYS A 141 -21.87 -17.23 -8.31
C LYS A 141 -23.03 -17.58 -7.40
#